data_AF-A0AAJ0U7V3-F1
#
_entry.id   AF-A0AAJ0U7V3-F1
#
_cell.length_a   1.000
_cell.length_b   1.000
_cell.length_c   1.000
_cell.angle_alpha   90.00
_cell.angle_beta   90.00
_cell.angle_gamma   90.00
#
_symmetry.space_group_name_H-M   'P 1'
#
loop_
_entity.id
_entity.type
_entity.pdbx_description
1 polymer ?
#
loop_
_entity_poly.entity_id
_entity_poly.type
_entity_poly.pdbx_seq_one_letter_code
_entity_poly.pdbx_strand_id
1 'polypeptide(L)' 'MKPRDISEAKDPDLRASLAAMQRAAQSARKTAIQTDTAIVVVREGQLVRVSADELRQQITDDDISRQTMALKESVS' A
#
# COMPACT_ATOMS: atom_id res chain seq x y z
N MET A 1 1.59 18.11 17.22
CA MET A 1 0.74 18.60 16.11
C MET A 1 0.38 17.38 15.26
N LYS A 2 -0.90 17.06 15.08
CA LYS A 2 -1.30 15.95 14.19
C LYS A 2 -1.22 16.46 12.73
N PRO A 3 -0.44 15.84 11.84
CA PRO A 3 -0.47 16.22 10.43
C PRO A 3 -1.89 15.97 9.91
N ARG A 4 -2.51 17.00 9.32
CA ARG A 4 -3.81 16.87 8.66
C ARG A 4 -3.66 15.95 7.47
N ASP A 5 -4.69 15.16 7.17
CA ASP A 5 -4.68 14.30 6.00
C ASP A 5 -4.48 15.17 4.74
N ILE A 6 -3.52 14.78 3.91
CA ILE A 6 -3.22 15.48 2.66
C ILE A 6 -4.39 15.37 1.66
N SER A 7 -5.26 14.36 1.84
CA SER A 7 -6.52 14.24 1.11
C SER A 7 -7.50 15.39 1.41
N GLU A 8 -7.36 16.07 2.55
CA GLU A 8 -8.17 17.22 2.98
C GLU A 8 -7.45 18.56 2.75
N ALA A 9 -6.31 18.56 2.06
CA ALA A 9 -5.56 19.78 1.81
C ALA A 9 -6.43 20.81 1.07
N LYS A 10 -6.32 22.09 1.46
CA LYS A 10 -7.00 23.19 0.76
C LYS A 10 -6.54 23.31 -0.69
N ASP A 11 -5.26 23.01 -0.91
CA ASP A 11 -4.65 22.99 -2.22
C ASP A 11 -5.11 21.76 -3.01
N PRO A 12 -5.76 21.95 -4.18
CA PRO A 12 -6.25 20.85 -5.01
C PRO A 12 -5.14 19.92 -5.54
N ASP A 13 -3.94 20.43 -5.80
CA ASP A 13 -2.84 19.63 -6.31
C ASP A 13 -2.29 18.70 -5.21
N LEU A 14 -2.26 19.17 -3.96
CA LEU A 14 -1.90 18.35 -2.81
C LEU A 14 -2.92 17.22 -2.58
N ARG A 15 -4.22 17.49 -2.72
CA ARG A 15 -5.25 16.43 -2.63
C ARG A 15 -5.06 15.36 -3.70
N ALA A 16 -4.82 15.77 -4.94
CA ALA A 16 -4.60 14.85 -6.05
C ALA A 16 -3.30 14.03 -5.90
N SER A 17 -2.30 14.59 -5.21
CA SER A 17 -1.00 13.94 -5.00
C SER A 17 -1.11 12.64 -4.21
N LEU A 18 -2.07 12.49 -3.29
CA LEU A 18 -2.27 11.24 -2.54
C LEU A 18 -2.51 10.04 -3.48
N ALA A 19 -3.45 10.21 -4.42
CA ALA A 19 -3.78 9.15 -5.38
C ALA A 19 -2.60 8.85 -6.32
N ALA A 20 -1.81 9.85 -6.69
CA ALA A 20 -0.59 9.66 -7.46
C ALA A 20 0.45 8.84 -6.67
N MET A 21 0.69 9.17 -5.41
CA MET A 21 1.62 8.44 -4.53
C MET A 21 1.18 6.99 -4.30
N GLN A 22 -0.12 6.74 -4.09
CA GLN A 22 -0.66 5.39 -3.93
C GLN A 22 -0.41 4.53 -5.17
N ARG A 23 -0.65 5.07 -6.37
CA ARG A 23 -0.35 4.40 -7.64
C ARG A 23 1.15 4.14 -7.81
N ALA A 24 1.99 5.12 -7.48
CA ALA A 24 3.44 4.97 -7.53
C ALA A 24 3.92 3.86 -6.58
N ALA A 25 3.38 3.80 -5.37
CA ALA A 25 3.71 2.76 -4.40
C ALA A 25 3.30 1.36 -4.88
N GLN A 26 2.11 1.23 -5.50
CA GLN A 26 1.68 -0.02 -6.12
C GLN A 26 2.61 -0.43 -7.27
N SER A 27 2.96 0.50 -8.15
CA SER A 27 3.89 0.23 -9.26
C SER A 27 5.27 -0.20 -8.76
N ALA A 28 5.80 0.48 -7.73
CA ALA A 28 7.08 0.13 -7.13
C ALA A 28 7.09 -1.31 -6.58
N ARG A 29 6.02 -1.71 -5.86
CA ARG A 29 5.87 -3.10 -5.37
C ARG A 29 5.83 -4.10 -6.52
N LYS A 30 5.09 -3.80 -7.58
CA LYS A 30 5.03 -4.66 -8.78
C LYS A 30 6.42 -4.82 -9.42
N THR A 31 7.14 -3.71 -9.63
CA THR A 31 8.49 -3.74 -10.21
C THR A 31 9.46 -4.50 -9.32
N ALA A 32 9.40 -4.31 -7.99
CA ALA A 32 10.25 -5.02 -7.04
C ALA A 32 10.05 -6.54 -7.11
N ILE A 33 8.80 -6.98 -7.17
CA ILE A 33 8.45 -8.41 -7.35
C ILE A 33 8.96 -8.94 -8.69
N GLN A 34 8.80 -8.17 -9.78
CA GLN A 34 9.20 -8.60 -11.13
C GLN A 34 10.72 -8.68 -11.31
N THR A 35 11.46 -7.84 -10.61
CA THR A 35 12.93 -7.73 -10.73
C THR A 35 13.68 -8.41 -9.59
N ASP A 36 12.93 -9.06 -8.69
CA ASP A 36 13.44 -9.70 -7.48
C ASP A 36 14.31 -8.77 -6.62
N THR A 37 13.85 -7.53 -6.47
CA THR A 37 14.50 -6.51 -5.66
C THR A 37 13.69 -6.19 -4.42
N ALA A 38 14.36 -5.64 -3.40
CA ALA A 38 13.70 -5.24 -2.16
C ALA A 38 13.31 -3.76 -2.17
N ILE A 39 12.29 -3.43 -1.39
CA ILE A 39 11.87 -2.04 -1.12
C ILE A 39 12.23 -1.69 0.32
N VAL A 40 12.66 -0.45 0.54
CA VAL A 40 12.79 0.12 1.89
C VAL A 40 11.62 1.04 2.15
N VAL A 41 10.89 0.78 3.23
CA VAL A 41 9.74 1.59 3.67
C VAL A 41 10.00 2.12 5.08
N VAL A 42 9.32 3.21 5.44
CA VAL A 42 9.28 3.69 6.82
C VAL A 42 8.04 3.11 7.49
N ARG A 43 8.21 2.32 8.55
CA ARG A 43 7.12 1.84 9.42
C ARG A 43 7.44 2.30 10.83
N GLU A 44 6.51 3.01 11.46
CA GLU A 44 6.67 3.51 12.84
C GLU A 44 7.96 4.32 13.05
N GLY A 45 8.38 5.08 12.02
CA GLY A 45 9.60 5.88 12.05
C GLY A 45 10.90 5.10 11.82
N GLN A 46 10.82 3.78 11.61
CA GLN A 46 11.98 2.93 11.33
C GLN A 46 12.06 2.52 9.86
N LEU A 47 13.28 2.45 9.34
CA LEU A 47 13.53 1.91 8.00
C LEU A 47 13.42 0.38 8.05
N VAL A 48 12.44 -0.14 7.32
CA VAL A 48 12.19 -1.58 7.19
C VAL A 48 12.44 -1.98 5.75
N ARG A 49 13.31 -2.97 5.56
CA ARG A 49 13.51 -3.61 4.26
C ARG A 49 12.48 -4.71 4.10
N VAL A 50 11.81 -4.72 2.95
CA VAL A 50 10.84 -5.75 2.56
C VAL A 50 11.34 -6.39 1.27
N SER A 51 11.60 -7.69 1.33
CA SER A 51 12.04 -8.50 0.19
C SER A 51 10.91 -8.72 -0.83
N ALA A 52 11.29 -9.14 -2.03
CA ALA A 52 10.31 -9.50 -3.07
C ALA A 52 9.40 -10.66 -2.63
N ASP A 53 9.93 -11.63 -1.87
CA ASP A 53 9.13 -12.76 -1.34
C ASP A 53 8.10 -12.31 -0.31
N GLU A 54 8.49 -11.44 0.63
CA GLU A 54 7.54 -10.86 1.59
C GLU A 54 6.46 -10.02 0.88
N LEU A 55 6.81 -9.32 -0.20
CA LEU A 55 5.82 -8.60 -1.02
C LEU A 55 4.84 -9.54 -1.74
N ARG A 56 5.31 -10.70 -2.22
CA ARG A 56 4.44 -11.73 -2.83
C ARG A 56 3.47 -12.30 -1.80
N GLN A 57 3.94 -12.61 -0.58
CA GLN A 57 3.11 -13.09 0.52
C GLN A 57 2.03 -12.08 0.91
N GLN A 58 2.38 -10.80 1.03
CA GLN A 58 1.43 -9.73 1.36
C GLN A 58 0.28 -9.63 0.34
N ILE A 59 0.55 -9.83 -0.96
CA ILE A 59 -0.50 -9.83 -1.99
C ILE A 59 -1.44 -11.02 -1.79
N THR A 60 -0.89 -12.20 -1.52
CA THR A 60 -1.69 -13.40 -1.26
C THR A 60 -2.57 -13.23 -0.01
N ASP A 61 -2.03 -12.68 1.06
CA ASP A 61 -2.76 -12.43 2.31
C ASP A 61 -3.89 -11.39 2.13
N ASP A 62 -3.64 -10.33 1.35
CA ASP A 62 -4.63 -9.31 1.00
C ASP A 62 -5.80 -9.91 0.18
N ASP A 63 -5.49 -10.76 -0.80
CA ASP A 63 -6.50 -11.41 -1.64
C ASP A 63 -7.36 -12.38 -0.83
N ILE A 64 -6.74 -13.20 0.04
CA ILE A 64 -7.45 -14.09 0.97
C ILE A 64 -8.37 -13.26 1.88
N SER A 65 -7.87 -12.16 2.45
CA SER A 65 -8.63 -11.29 3.34
C SER A 65 -9.87 -10.72 2.65
N ARG A 66 -9.73 -10.20 1.41
CA ARG A 66 -10.87 -9.70 0.63
C ARG A 66 -11.90 -10.79 0.32
N GLN A 67 -11.44 -11.98 -0.02
CA GLN A 67 -12.33 -13.09 -0.35
C GLN A 67 -13.10 -13.61 0.88
N THR A 68 -12.46 -13.62 2.06
CA THR A 68 -13.15 -13.96 3.32
C THR A 68 -14.18 -12.92 3.73
N MET A 69 -13.91 -11.63 3.49
CA MET A 69 -14.85 -10.53 3.78
C MET A 69 -16.08 -10.60 2.87
N ALA A 70 -15.88 -10.80 1.56
CA ALA A 70 -16.98 -10.93 0.60
C ALA A 70 -17.91 -12.12 0.91
N LEU A 71 -17.35 -13.24 1.39
CA LEU A 71 -18.15 -14.39 1.79
C LEU A 71 -18.99 -14.12 3.05
N LYS A 72 -18.49 -13.32 4.01
CA LYS A 72 -19.24 -12.92 5.21
C LYS A 72 -20.37 -11.95 4.91
N GLU A 73 -20.16 -11.00 4.00
CA GLU A 73 -21.20 -10.05 3.57
C GLU A 73 -22.31 -10.73 2.76
N SER A 74 -22.01 -11.81 2.05
CA SER A 74 -22.99 -12.55 1.24
C SER A 74 -23.90 -13.49 2.05
N VAL A 75 -23.57 -13.73 3.33
CA VAL A 75 -24.29 -14.66 4.23
C VAL A 75 -25.13 -13.90 5.27
N SER A 76 -25.09 -12.57 5.26
CA SER A 76 -25.90 -11.70 6.14
C SER A 76 -27.05 -11.04 5.40
#